data_AF-R7FWZ8-F1
#
_entry.id   AF-R7FWZ8-F1
#
_cell.length_a   1.000
_cell.length_b   1.000
_cell.length_c   1.000
_cell.angle_alpha   90.00
_cell.angle_beta   90.00
_cell.angle_gamma   90.00
#
_symmetry.space_group_name_H-M   'P 1'
#
loop_
_entity.id
_entity.type
_entity.pdbx_description
1 polymer ?
#
loop_
_entity_poly.entity_id
_entity_poly.type
_entity_poly.pdbx_seq_one_letter_code
_entity_poly.pdbx_strand_id
1 'polypeptide(L)'
;MTNIKDLLDGKIAHASIFGLLTDITQKETRNGSSFVIITISDGKNELQAKMWDTKRSDIPYDTNSIVCMTVDASPYNGVLGFTASRIRAATPEDGVSEEDFIASAPVPAQEMYDFIMDTINSFSNESLRNIAAELYEENKEKLLIWPAAKRMHHNIRGGLLYHVYRMLISAESACKAYQNTDEEMIKAGIILHDIGKLREMTAGELGTGEYTAEGNLFGHLYLGTKMVEDCGERMGADKATVMHLAHIVASHHGKREFGAIVIPQTTEAYIVSELDMLDAQLYVYEKADEELSSGEFTNGHYKF
;
A
#
# COMPACT_ATOMS: atom_id res chain seq x y z
N MET A 1 -11.78 -5.32 21.32
CA MET A 1 -10.51 -4.74 21.79
C MET A 1 -10.67 -3.24 21.89
N THR A 2 -10.08 -2.60 22.89
CA THR A 2 -10.08 -1.12 22.98
C THR A 2 -9.18 -0.58 21.87
N ASN A 3 -9.71 0.31 21.03
CA ASN A 3 -8.97 0.88 19.90
C ASN A 3 -8.16 2.12 20.35
N ILE A 4 -7.01 2.38 19.71
CA ILE A 4 -6.14 3.52 20.00
C ILE A 4 -6.90 4.85 19.94
N LYS A 5 -7.84 5.00 19.01
CA LYS A 5 -8.65 6.21 18.81
C LYS A 5 -9.39 6.65 20.06
N ASP A 6 -9.92 5.72 20.88
CA ASP A 6 -10.66 6.09 22.08
C ASP A 6 -9.74 6.70 23.18
N LEU A 7 -8.46 6.32 23.21
CA LEU A 7 -7.45 6.96 24.06
C LEU A 7 -7.06 8.33 23.51
N LEU A 8 -6.87 8.44 22.18
CA LEU A 8 -6.52 9.71 21.52
C LEU A 8 -7.63 10.76 21.65
N ASP A 9 -8.89 10.35 21.54
CA ASP A 9 -10.08 11.19 21.71
C ASP A 9 -10.37 11.52 23.20
N GLY A 10 -9.63 10.91 24.13
CA GLY A 10 -9.86 11.08 25.58
C GLY A 10 -11.16 10.46 26.10
N LYS A 11 -11.80 9.57 25.32
CA LYS A 11 -13.01 8.83 25.74
C LYS A 11 -12.69 7.81 26.84
N ILE A 12 -11.46 7.31 26.85
CA ILE A 12 -10.95 6.36 27.84
C ILE A 12 -9.63 6.89 28.40
N ALA A 13 -9.44 6.78 29.71
CA ALA A 13 -8.22 7.24 30.38
C ALA A 13 -7.23 6.10 30.69
N HIS A 14 -7.68 4.85 30.69
CA HIS A 14 -6.87 3.68 31.04
C HIS A 14 -7.32 2.46 30.24
N ALA A 15 -6.40 1.80 29.52
CA ALA A 15 -6.70 0.57 28.79
C ALA A 15 -5.44 -0.27 28.54
N SER A 16 -5.61 -1.60 28.46
CA SER A 16 -4.63 -2.46 27.79
C SER A 16 -4.97 -2.54 26.31
N ILE A 17 -4.00 -2.22 25.46
CA ILE A 17 -4.18 -2.15 24.01
C ILE A 17 -3.12 -3.00 23.32
N PHE A 18 -3.52 -3.63 22.22
CA PHE A 18 -2.61 -4.28 21.30
C PHE A 18 -2.24 -3.32 20.18
N GLY A 19 -1.02 -3.43 19.69
CA GLY A 19 -0.59 -2.72 18.49
C GLY A 19 0.75 -3.23 18.00
N LEU A 20 1.04 -2.93 16.74
CA LEU A 20 2.33 -3.17 16.11
C LEU A 20 3.34 -2.17 16.64
N LEU A 21 4.47 -2.65 17.19
CA LEU A 21 5.56 -1.79 17.64
C LEU A 21 6.27 -1.15 16.43
N THR A 22 6.10 0.15 16.22
CA THR A 22 6.67 0.86 15.06
C THR A 22 7.96 1.62 15.40
N ASP A 23 8.12 2.10 16.64
CA ASP A 23 9.35 2.75 17.10
C ASP A 23 9.59 2.52 18.59
N ILE A 24 10.87 2.47 18.96
CA ILE A 24 11.30 2.41 20.35
C ILE A 24 12.56 3.25 20.58
N THR A 25 12.39 4.39 21.24
CA THR A 25 13.45 5.37 21.43
C THR A 25 13.77 5.56 22.92
N GLN A 26 14.99 5.26 23.35
CA GLN A 26 15.45 5.58 24.71
C GLN A 26 15.87 7.05 24.81
N LYS A 27 15.46 7.72 25.89
CA LYS A 27 15.89 9.07 26.26
C LYS A 27 16.22 9.14 27.74
N GLU A 28 16.83 10.25 28.14
CA GLU A 28 17.12 10.55 29.54
C GLU A 28 16.36 11.80 29.98
N THR A 29 15.90 11.76 31.22
CA THR A 29 15.34 12.90 31.93
C THR A 29 16.45 13.89 32.31
N ARG A 30 16.09 15.13 32.69
CA ARG A 30 17.08 16.13 33.13
C ARG A 30 17.87 15.71 34.37
N ASN A 31 17.32 14.80 35.17
CA ASN A 31 17.92 14.20 36.36
C ASN A 31 18.69 12.89 36.07
N GLY A 32 18.83 12.48 34.81
CA GLY A 32 19.63 11.33 34.39
C GLY A 32 18.92 9.97 34.46
N SER A 33 17.66 9.91 34.92
CA SER A 33 16.87 8.68 34.81
C SER A 33 16.50 8.40 33.35
N SER A 34 16.69 7.16 32.89
CA SER A 34 16.29 6.74 31.55
C SER A 34 14.78 6.50 31.46
N PHE A 35 14.21 6.78 30.29
CA PHE A 35 12.86 6.37 29.94
C PHE A 35 12.82 5.98 28.46
N VAL A 36 11.83 5.17 28.08
CA VAL A 36 11.63 4.78 26.69
C VAL A 36 10.37 5.43 26.15
N ILE A 37 10.41 5.90 24.91
CA ILE A 37 9.26 6.29 24.12
C ILE A 37 8.93 5.10 23.22
N ILE A 38 7.71 4.59 23.34
CA ILE A 38 7.20 3.47 22.56
C ILE A 38 6.12 4.03 21.63
N THR A 39 6.23 3.72 20.34
CA THR A 39 5.20 4.03 19.36
C THR A 39 4.58 2.74 18.87
N ILE A 40 3.26 2.63 18.96
CA ILE A 40 2.50 1.50 18.40
C ILE A 40 1.46 1.99 17.40
N SER A 41 1.11 1.13 16.45
CA SER A 41 0.04 1.36 15.47
C SER A 41 -1.04 0.29 15.55
N ASP A 42 -2.30 0.67 15.31
CA ASP A 42 -3.41 -0.25 15.07
C ASP A 42 -3.78 -0.34 13.58
N GLY A 43 -2.88 0.08 12.70
CA GLY A 43 -3.08 0.15 11.26
C GLY A 43 -3.87 1.38 10.80
N LYS A 44 -4.48 2.13 11.71
CA LYS A 44 -5.24 3.37 11.41
C LYS A 44 -4.74 4.57 12.19
N ASN A 45 -4.36 4.36 13.45
CA ASN A 45 -3.92 5.37 14.38
C ASN A 45 -2.57 4.96 14.97
N GLU A 46 -1.73 5.95 15.23
CA GLU A 46 -0.49 5.76 15.99
C GLU A 46 -0.63 6.34 17.39
N LEU A 47 -0.06 5.63 18.37
CA LEU A 47 0.01 6.07 19.75
C LEU A 47 1.46 6.08 20.22
N GLN A 48 1.90 7.25 20.68
CA GLN A 48 3.20 7.40 21.32
C GLN A 48 3.03 7.53 22.84
N ALA A 49 3.62 6.60 23.59
CA ALA A 49 3.56 6.57 25.05
C ALA A 49 4.95 6.50 25.69
N LYS A 50 5.10 7.10 26.87
CA LYS A 50 6.35 7.10 27.65
C LYS A 50 6.32 6.00 28.71
N MET A 51 7.35 5.18 28.77
CA MET A 51 7.58 4.22 29.84
C MET A 51 8.75 4.71 30.70
N TRP A 52 8.42 5.21 31.89
CA TRP A 52 9.38 5.82 32.82
C TRP A 52 10.26 4.80 33.52
N ASP A 53 11.43 5.24 33.98
CA ASP A 53 12.41 4.41 34.72
C ASP A 53 12.74 3.08 34.02
N THR A 54 12.75 3.11 32.69
CA THR A 54 12.90 1.95 31.81
C THR A 54 14.00 2.23 30.79
N LYS A 55 14.84 1.22 30.52
CA LYS A 55 15.87 1.25 29.47
C LYS A 55 15.42 0.41 28.27
N ARG A 56 16.02 0.65 27.10
CA ARG A 56 15.75 -0.12 25.89
C ARG A 56 16.00 -1.62 26.09
N SER A 57 16.98 -1.98 26.92
CA SER A 57 17.31 -3.38 27.27
C SER A 57 16.20 -4.10 28.02
N ASP A 58 15.29 -3.37 28.67
CA ASP A 58 14.21 -3.94 29.48
C ASP A 58 12.99 -4.31 28.62
N ILE A 59 13.00 -3.93 27.33
CA ILE A 59 11.95 -4.21 26.36
C ILE A 59 12.55 -5.13 25.30
N PRO A 60 12.54 -6.46 25.47
CA PRO A 60 13.21 -7.40 24.56
C PRO A 60 12.38 -7.66 23.29
N TYR A 61 11.73 -6.63 22.76
CA TYR A 61 10.91 -6.68 21.55
C TYR A 61 11.54 -5.75 20.53
N ASP A 62 11.55 -6.21 19.28
CA ASP A 62 11.98 -5.42 18.14
C ASP A 62 10.78 -4.76 17.47
N THR A 63 11.04 -3.68 16.73
CA THR A 63 10.05 -3.12 15.82
C THR A 63 9.47 -4.24 14.95
N ASN A 64 8.17 -4.16 14.67
CA ASN A 64 7.34 -5.16 14.00
C ASN A 64 6.77 -6.25 14.91
N SER A 65 7.12 -6.29 16.19
CA SER A 65 6.44 -7.18 17.15
C SER A 65 5.04 -6.65 17.47
N ILE A 66 4.03 -7.52 17.50
CA ILE A 66 2.75 -7.19 18.13
C ILE A 66 2.95 -7.21 19.64
N VAL A 67 2.64 -6.09 20.28
CA VAL A 67 2.75 -5.95 21.73
C VAL A 67 1.42 -5.56 22.34
N CYS A 68 1.18 -6.02 23.56
CA CYS A 68 0.14 -5.50 24.43
C CYS A 68 0.79 -4.63 25.49
N MET A 69 0.32 -3.39 25.64
CA MET A 69 0.76 -2.50 26.72
C MET A 69 -0.43 -1.85 27.41
N THR A 70 -0.28 -1.58 28.71
CA THR A 70 -1.25 -0.78 29.47
C THR A 70 -0.91 0.69 29.29
N VAL A 71 -1.89 1.49 28.89
CA VAL A 71 -1.74 2.92 28.65
C VAL A 71 -2.66 3.71 29.55
N ASP A 72 -2.07 4.71 30.20
CA ASP A 72 -2.75 5.75 30.95
C ASP A 72 -2.67 7.08 30.18
N ALA A 73 -3.83 7.65 29.84
CA ALA A 73 -3.96 8.97 29.24
C ALA A 73 -4.15 10.02 30.34
N SER A 74 -3.31 11.05 30.32
CA SER A 74 -3.35 12.13 31.30
C SER A 74 -3.13 13.49 30.63
N PRO A 75 -3.90 14.53 30.99
CA PRO A 75 -3.68 15.86 30.43
C PRO A 75 -2.35 16.45 30.91
N TYR A 76 -1.54 16.93 29.97
CA TYR A 76 -0.28 17.62 30.22
C TYR A 76 -0.19 18.88 29.35
N ASN A 77 -0.15 20.06 29.97
CA ASN A 77 -0.14 21.36 29.28
C ASN A 77 -1.28 21.55 28.26
N GLY A 78 -2.46 21.00 28.54
CA GLY A 78 -3.64 21.11 27.65
C GLY A 78 -3.67 20.12 26.48
N VAL A 79 -2.70 19.21 26.39
CA VAL A 79 -2.65 18.12 25.41
C VAL A 79 -2.64 16.78 26.17
N LEU A 80 -3.29 15.74 25.65
CA LEU A 80 -3.21 14.41 26.25
C LEU A 80 -1.79 13.83 26.09
N GLY A 81 -1.20 13.39 27.19
CA GLY A 81 0.04 12.62 27.24
C GLY A 81 -0.24 11.19 27.69
N PHE A 82 0.51 10.25 27.14
CA PHE A 82 0.31 8.82 27.38
C PHE A 82 1.50 8.22 28.13
N THR A 83 1.21 7.48 29.19
CA THR A 83 2.20 6.70 29.95
C THR A 83 1.93 5.22 29.73
N ALA A 84 2.96 4.48 29.33
CA ALA A 84 2.88 3.04 29.11
C ALA A 84 3.42 2.28 30.34
N SER A 85 2.83 1.13 30.63
CA SER A 85 3.30 0.16 31.59
C SER A 85 2.95 -1.27 31.14
N ARG A 86 3.58 -2.28 31.74
CA ARG A 86 3.25 -3.71 31.53
C ARG A 86 3.21 -4.11 30.04
N ILE A 87 4.30 -3.88 29.32
CA ILE A 87 4.45 -4.32 27.94
C ILE A 87 4.75 -5.83 27.87
N ARG A 88 4.11 -6.53 26.95
CA ARG A 88 4.41 -7.92 26.60
C ARG A 88 4.21 -8.16 25.10
N ALA A 89 4.85 -9.17 24.54
CA ALA A 89 4.49 -9.68 23.21
C ALA A 89 3.08 -10.30 23.23
N ALA A 90 2.38 -10.21 22.10
CA ALA A 90 1.18 -10.98 21.86
C ALA A 90 1.51 -12.48 21.76
N THR A 91 0.58 -13.33 22.17
CA THR A 91 0.67 -14.79 22.04
C THR A 91 -0.50 -15.31 21.22
N PRO A 92 -0.44 -16.53 20.66
CA PRO A 92 -1.56 -17.09 19.89
C PRO A 92 -2.89 -17.11 20.65
N GLU A 93 -2.86 -17.22 21.99
CA GLU A 93 -4.04 -17.19 22.86
C GLU A 93 -4.74 -15.82 22.92
N ASP A 94 -4.06 -14.74 22.52
CA ASP A 94 -4.66 -13.40 22.44
C ASP A 94 -5.64 -13.28 21.26
N GLY A 95 -5.56 -14.18 20.28
CA GLY A 95 -6.46 -14.19 19.12
C GLY A 95 -6.28 -12.97 18.21
N VAL A 96 -5.09 -12.38 18.22
CA VAL A 96 -4.70 -11.25 17.36
C VAL A 96 -3.69 -11.71 16.32
N SER A 97 -3.76 -11.12 15.14
CA SER A 97 -2.87 -11.35 14.00
C SER A 97 -2.16 -10.07 13.60
N GLU A 98 -1.06 -10.17 12.85
CA GLU A 98 -0.34 -8.99 12.37
C GLU A 98 -1.21 -8.11 11.47
N GLU A 99 -2.12 -8.74 10.71
CA GLU A 99 -3.05 -8.08 9.79
C GLU A 99 -4.02 -7.13 10.51
N ASP A 100 -4.28 -7.36 11.81
CA ASP A 100 -5.15 -6.50 12.62
C ASP A 100 -4.52 -5.12 12.92
N PHE A 101 -3.20 -4.97 12.76
CA PHE A 101 -2.45 -3.78 13.16
C PHE A 101 -1.64 -3.16 12.02
N ILE A 102 -1.80 -3.65 10.80
CA ILE A 102 -1.19 -3.11 9.59
C ILE A 102 -2.28 -2.47 8.75
N ALA A 103 -2.02 -1.25 8.27
CA ALA A 103 -2.90 -0.62 7.29
C ALA A 103 -2.99 -1.54 6.06
N SER A 104 -4.18 -2.04 5.76
CA SER A 104 -4.42 -3.05 4.73
C SER A 104 -5.56 -2.63 3.80
N ALA A 105 -5.58 -3.18 2.59
CA ALA A 105 -6.68 -2.97 1.65
C ALA A 105 -8.03 -3.36 2.26
N PRO A 106 -9.13 -2.65 1.94
CA PRO A 106 -10.46 -2.95 2.47
C PRO A 106 -11.08 -4.22 1.90
N VAL A 107 -10.55 -4.73 0.78
CA VAL A 107 -10.92 -6.00 0.17
C VAL A 107 -9.80 -7.01 0.44
N PRO A 108 -10.10 -8.27 0.83
CA PRO A 108 -9.08 -9.27 1.08
C PRO A 108 -8.17 -9.51 -0.13
N ALA A 109 -6.86 -9.59 0.09
CA ALA A 109 -5.88 -9.73 -0.99
C ALA A 109 -6.12 -10.94 -1.89
N GLN A 110 -6.53 -12.07 -1.31
CA GLN A 110 -6.84 -13.28 -2.09
C GLN A 110 -8.08 -13.07 -2.98
N GLU A 111 -9.12 -12.40 -2.50
CA GLU A 111 -10.31 -12.09 -3.30
C GLU A 111 -9.99 -11.16 -4.47
N MET A 112 -9.16 -10.15 -4.24
CA MET A 112 -8.70 -9.25 -5.31
C MET A 112 -7.84 -9.99 -6.34
N TYR A 113 -6.93 -10.85 -5.89
CA TYR A 113 -6.10 -11.67 -6.77
C TYR A 113 -6.95 -12.60 -7.64
N ASP A 114 -7.92 -13.30 -7.04
CA ASP A 114 -8.80 -14.21 -7.75
C ASP A 114 -9.66 -13.46 -8.78
N PHE A 115 -10.20 -12.29 -8.43
CA PHE A 115 -10.91 -11.42 -9.37
C PHE A 115 -10.04 -11.01 -10.58
N ILE A 116 -8.77 -10.66 -10.33
CA ILE A 116 -7.84 -10.28 -11.40
C ILE A 116 -7.50 -11.51 -12.27
N MET A 117 -7.24 -12.67 -11.66
CA MET A 117 -6.98 -13.90 -12.42
C MET A 117 -8.18 -14.34 -13.25
N ASP A 118 -9.41 -14.23 -12.73
CA ASP A 118 -10.63 -14.49 -13.49
C ASP A 118 -10.76 -13.53 -14.68
N THR A 119 -10.41 -12.26 -14.49
CA THR A 119 -10.36 -11.27 -15.57
C THR A 119 -9.35 -11.68 -16.65
N ILE A 120 -8.12 -12.06 -16.26
CA ILE A 120 -7.07 -12.53 -17.17
C ILE A 120 -7.56 -13.77 -17.95
N ASN A 121 -8.13 -14.75 -17.25
CA ASN A 121 -8.60 -16.00 -17.83
C ASN A 121 -9.75 -15.80 -18.84
N SER A 122 -10.49 -14.70 -18.72
CA SER A 122 -11.57 -14.34 -19.65
C SER A 122 -11.09 -13.80 -21.00
N PHE A 123 -9.81 -13.43 -21.13
CA PHE A 123 -9.26 -12.88 -22.37
C PHE A 123 -9.30 -13.88 -23.52
N SER A 124 -9.81 -13.41 -24.65
CA SER A 124 -9.84 -14.12 -25.94
C SER A 124 -8.50 -14.01 -26.65
N ASN A 125 -7.78 -12.90 -26.49
CA ASN A 125 -6.42 -12.75 -26.99
C ASN A 125 -5.44 -13.60 -26.15
N GLU A 126 -4.99 -14.71 -26.73
CA GLU A 126 -4.09 -15.65 -26.04
C GLU A 126 -2.75 -15.04 -25.65
N SER A 127 -2.23 -14.08 -26.43
CA SER A 127 -0.97 -13.39 -26.10
C SER A 127 -1.12 -12.55 -24.83
N LEU A 128 -2.21 -11.78 -24.72
CA LEU A 128 -2.50 -10.99 -23.51
C LEU A 128 -2.73 -11.90 -22.29
N ARG A 129 -3.55 -12.94 -22.45
CA ARG A 129 -3.84 -13.91 -21.39
C ARG A 129 -2.58 -14.55 -20.84
N ASN A 130 -1.74 -15.09 -21.73
CA ASN A 130 -0.56 -15.84 -21.34
C ASN A 130 0.49 -14.94 -20.65
N ILE A 131 0.72 -13.73 -21.17
CA ILE A 131 1.67 -12.79 -20.55
C ILE A 131 1.19 -12.37 -19.16
N ALA A 132 -0.08 -11.98 -19.04
CA ALA A 132 -0.63 -11.51 -17.78
C ALA A 132 -0.69 -12.62 -16.72
N ALA A 133 -1.18 -13.81 -17.10
CA ALA A 133 -1.26 -14.96 -16.20
C ALA A 133 0.12 -15.38 -15.69
N GLU A 134 1.10 -15.54 -16.60
CA GLU A 134 2.45 -15.95 -16.23
C GLU A 134 3.08 -14.97 -15.24
N LEU A 135 3.01 -13.66 -15.53
CA LEU A 135 3.57 -12.64 -14.63
C LEU A 135 2.86 -12.59 -13.28
N TYR A 136 1.54 -12.80 -13.23
CA TYR A 136 0.79 -12.80 -11.96
C TYR A 136 1.01 -14.07 -11.14
N GLU A 137 1.16 -15.23 -11.78
CA GLU A 137 1.42 -16.50 -11.12
C GLU A 137 2.84 -16.54 -10.56
N GLU A 138 3.86 -16.16 -11.36
CA GLU A 138 5.26 -16.06 -10.91
C GLU A 138 5.43 -15.14 -9.70
N ASN A 139 4.56 -14.14 -9.55
CA ASN A 139 4.68 -13.09 -8.54
C ASN A 139 3.57 -13.09 -7.49
N LYS A 140 2.76 -14.15 -7.40
CA LYS A 140 1.57 -14.22 -6.53
C LYS A 140 1.86 -13.81 -5.08
N GLU A 141 2.86 -14.41 -4.45
CA GLU A 141 3.19 -14.17 -3.04
C GLU A 141 3.51 -12.69 -2.77
N LYS A 142 4.22 -12.04 -3.69
CA LYS A 142 4.54 -10.61 -3.58
C LYS A 142 3.29 -9.77 -3.77
N LEU A 143 2.51 -10.05 -4.82
CA LEU A 143 1.29 -9.29 -5.15
C LEU A 143 0.29 -9.25 -3.98
N LEU A 144 0.14 -10.36 -3.26
CA LEU A 144 -0.78 -10.45 -2.11
C LEU A 144 -0.46 -9.46 -0.98
N ILE A 145 0.79 -9.00 -0.87
CA ILE A 145 1.24 -8.16 0.25
C ILE A 145 1.74 -6.77 -0.20
N TRP A 146 2.06 -6.57 -1.47
CA TRP A 146 2.78 -5.39 -1.95
C TRP A 146 1.98 -4.09 -1.81
N PRO A 147 2.59 -2.99 -1.32
CA PRO A 147 2.00 -1.65 -1.38
C PRO A 147 2.05 -1.09 -2.79
N ALA A 148 1.12 -0.19 -3.17
CA ALA A 148 1.20 0.46 -4.49
C ALA A 148 2.21 1.61 -4.52
N ALA A 149 2.43 2.30 -3.41
CA ALA A 149 3.43 3.36 -3.33
C ALA A 149 4.12 3.36 -1.97
N LYS A 150 5.33 3.91 -1.92
CA LYS A 150 6.09 4.03 -0.66
C LYS A 150 5.47 4.99 0.35
N ARG A 151 4.78 6.04 -0.11
CA ARG A 151 4.28 7.15 0.74
C ARG A 151 3.02 7.86 0.27
N MET A 152 2.53 7.62 -0.95
CA MET A 152 1.45 8.43 -1.54
C MET A 152 0.09 7.72 -1.50
N HIS A 153 -0.24 6.94 -2.54
CA HIS A 153 -1.50 6.23 -2.66
C HIS A 153 -1.33 4.74 -2.37
N HIS A 154 -2.30 4.14 -1.69
CA HIS A 154 -2.30 2.70 -1.35
C HIS A 154 -0.99 2.20 -0.74
N ASN A 155 -0.36 3.00 0.13
CA ASN A 155 0.78 2.58 0.96
C ASN A 155 0.31 1.69 2.12
N ILE A 156 -0.37 0.61 1.76
CA ILE A 156 -1.03 -0.34 2.64
C ILE A 156 -0.70 -1.74 2.15
N ARG A 157 -0.75 -2.74 3.03
CA ARG A 157 -0.60 -4.14 2.66
C ARG A 157 -1.68 -4.53 1.64
N GLY A 158 -1.24 -5.15 0.54
CA GLY A 158 -2.12 -5.48 -0.61
C GLY A 158 -2.59 -4.27 -1.42
N GLY A 159 -1.98 -3.09 -1.20
CA GLY A 159 -2.36 -1.85 -1.87
C GLY A 159 -2.17 -1.89 -3.39
N LEU A 160 -1.17 -2.60 -3.91
CA LEU A 160 -0.96 -2.74 -5.35
C LEU A 160 -2.13 -3.50 -6.01
N LEU A 161 -2.57 -4.61 -5.43
CA LEU A 161 -3.74 -5.33 -5.92
C LEU A 161 -5.01 -4.49 -5.80
N TYR A 162 -5.16 -3.74 -4.71
CA TYR A 162 -6.33 -2.87 -4.51
C TYR A 162 -6.42 -1.75 -5.55
N HIS A 163 -5.29 -1.14 -5.88
CA HIS A 163 -5.18 -0.17 -6.97
C HIS A 163 -5.62 -0.77 -8.31
N VAL A 164 -5.04 -1.92 -8.70
CA VAL A 164 -5.41 -2.63 -9.94
C VAL A 164 -6.89 -3.03 -9.95
N TYR A 165 -7.41 -3.52 -8.82
CA TYR A 165 -8.80 -3.92 -8.66
C TYR A 165 -9.77 -2.76 -8.90
N ARG A 166 -9.53 -1.59 -8.28
CA ARG A 166 -10.36 -0.38 -8.49
C ARG A 166 -10.28 0.14 -9.92
N MET A 167 -9.09 0.11 -10.53
CA MET A 167 -8.91 0.49 -11.92
C MET A 167 -9.67 -0.43 -12.87
N LEU A 168 -9.67 -1.75 -12.65
CA LEU A 168 -10.44 -2.71 -13.46
C LEU A 168 -11.95 -2.45 -13.38
N ILE A 169 -12.48 -2.18 -12.19
CA ILE A 169 -13.89 -1.79 -12.02
C ILE A 169 -14.20 -0.51 -12.78
N SER A 170 -13.31 0.49 -12.69
CA SER A 170 -13.46 1.77 -13.38
C SER A 170 -13.39 1.62 -14.90
N ALA A 171 -12.53 0.72 -15.39
CA ALA A 171 -12.35 0.43 -16.80
C ALA A 171 -13.60 -0.15 -17.45
N GLU A 172 -14.40 -0.95 -16.73
CA GLU A 172 -15.68 -1.45 -17.26
C GLU A 172 -16.62 -0.33 -17.68
N SER A 173 -16.66 0.76 -16.90
CA SER A 173 -17.48 1.93 -17.21
C SER A 173 -16.86 2.77 -18.32
N ALA A 174 -15.53 2.95 -18.29
CA ALA A 174 -14.82 3.69 -19.34
C ALA A 174 -15.00 3.04 -20.72
N CYS A 175 -14.84 1.71 -20.83
CA CYS A 175 -14.97 0.98 -22.09
C CYS A 175 -16.42 1.00 -22.64
N LYS A 176 -17.43 1.18 -21.78
CA LYS A 176 -18.83 1.38 -22.22
C LYS A 176 -19.10 2.80 -22.71
N ALA A 177 -18.38 3.78 -22.17
CA ALA A 177 -18.57 5.20 -22.48
C ALA A 177 -17.89 5.62 -23.78
N TYR A 178 -16.76 5.00 -24.13
CA TYR A 178 -15.93 5.36 -25.28
C TYR A 178 -16.02 4.32 -26.40
N GLN A 179 -15.82 4.76 -27.64
CA GLN A 179 -15.84 3.91 -28.84
C GLN A 179 -14.42 3.61 -29.33
N ASN A 180 -14.25 2.52 -30.09
CA ASN A 180 -12.98 2.10 -30.70
C ASN A 180 -11.86 1.85 -29.67
N THR A 181 -12.21 1.26 -28.53
CA THR A 181 -11.27 0.84 -27.48
C THR A 181 -11.06 -0.66 -27.54
N ASP A 182 -9.81 -1.13 -27.44
CA ASP A 182 -9.51 -2.53 -27.15
C ASP A 182 -9.61 -2.78 -25.64
N GLU A 183 -10.74 -3.34 -25.21
CA GLU A 183 -11.04 -3.59 -23.79
C GLU A 183 -10.06 -4.59 -23.15
N GLU A 184 -9.64 -5.63 -23.87
CA GLU A 184 -8.68 -6.61 -23.33
C GLU A 184 -7.30 -5.99 -23.18
N MET A 185 -6.87 -5.16 -24.15
CA MET A 185 -5.61 -4.43 -24.05
C MET A 185 -5.61 -3.41 -22.90
N ILE A 186 -6.73 -2.70 -22.67
CA ILE A 186 -6.86 -1.79 -21.52
C ILE A 186 -6.74 -2.59 -20.22
N LYS A 187 -7.52 -3.67 -20.06
CA LYS A 187 -7.49 -4.47 -18.83
C LYS A 187 -6.12 -5.10 -18.60
N ALA A 188 -5.48 -5.66 -19.62
CA ALA A 188 -4.12 -6.20 -19.52
C ALA A 188 -3.11 -5.10 -19.16
N GLY A 189 -3.26 -3.92 -19.76
CA GLY A 189 -2.48 -2.72 -19.42
C GLY A 189 -2.61 -2.33 -17.96
N ILE A 190 -3.84 -2.26 -17.43
CA ILE A 190 -4.12 -1.98 -16.01
C ILE A 190 -3.50 -3.04 -15.11
N ILE A 191 -3.63 -4.31 -15.46
CA ILE A 191 -3.12 -5.43 -14.66
C ILE A 191 -1.59 -5.37 -14.54
N LEU A 192 -0.89 -4.90 -15.57
CA LEU A 192 0.57 -4.97 -15.67
C LEU A 192 1.31 -3.62 -15.56
N HIS A 193 0.62 -2.48 -15.58
CA HIS A 193 1.25 -1.15 -15.66
C HIS A 193 2.33 -0.94 -14.57
N ASP A 194 2.07 -1.48 -13.38
CA ASP A 194 2.89 -1.32 -12.19
C ASP A 194 3.68 -2.57 -11.78
N ILE A 195 3.70 -3.63 -12.60
CA ILE A 195 4.34 -4.91 -12.23
C ILE A 195 5.83 -4.77 -11.91
N GLY A 196 6.48 -3.74 -12.47
CA GLY A 196 7.87 -3.41 -12.18
C GLY A 196 8.14 -3.02 -10.72
N LYS A 197 7.12 -2.61 -9.95
CA LYS A 197 7.26 -2.27 -8.52
C LYS A 197 7.75 -3.45 -7.68
N LEU A 198 7.50 -4.67 -8.15
CA LEU A 198 7.96 -5.92 -7.53
C LEU A 198 9.48 -6.18 -7.65
N ARG A 199 10.15 -5.43 -8.54
CA ARG A 199 11.61 -5.39 -8.70
C ARG A 199 12.21 -4.05 -8.22
N GLU A 200 11.43 -2.98 -8.26
CA GLU A 200 11.88 -1.63 -7.86
C GLU A 200 12.19 -1.54 -6.36
N MET A 201 11.40 -2.21 -5.54
CA MET A 201 11.53 -2.17 -4.08
C MET A 201 11.60 -3.57 -3.48
N THR A 202 12.05 -3.68 -2.24
CA THR A 202 11.72 -4.80 -1.37
C THR A 202 10.44 -4.44 -0.60
N ALA A 203 9.63 -5.42 -0.23
CA ALA A 203 8.55 -5.21 0.74
C ALA A 203 8.82 -6.11 1.94
N GLY A 204 8.98 -5.52 3.12
CA GLY A 204 8.84 -6.25 4.38
C GLY A 204 7.38 -6.65 4.59
N GLU A 205 7.12 -7.55 5.54
CA GLU A 205 5.77 -8.07 5.83
C GLU A 205 4.73 -6.96 6.12
N LEU A 206 5.19 -5.79 6.54
CA LEU A 206 4.38 -4.61 6.88
C LEU A 206 4.14 -3.65 5.70
N GLY A 207 4.59 -3.98 4.49
CA GLY A 207 4.52 -3.06 3.34
C GLY A 207 5.52 -1.91 3.39
N THR A 208 6.50 -1.92 4.30
CA THR A 208 7.63 -0.98 4.30
C THR A 208 8.77 -1.53 3.46
N GLY A 209 9.32 -0.69 2.58
CA GLY A 209 10.24 -1.14 1.54
C GLY A 209 11.40 -0.20 1.25
N GLU A 210 12.57 -0.77 0.96
CA GLU A 210 13.73 -0.06 0.44
C GLU A 210 13.84 -0.24 -1.06
N TYR A 211 14.38 0.76 -1.75
CA TYR A 211 14.64 0.62 -3.19
C TYR A 211 15.77 -0.38 -3.41
N THR A 212 15.59 -1.28 -4.38
CA THR A 212 16.66 -2.17 -4.82
C THR A 212 17.71 -1.38 -5.62
N ALA A 213 18.87 -1.98 -5.86
CA ALA A 213 19.87 -1.37 -6.75
C ALA A 213 19.29 -1.12 -8.15
N GLU A 214 18.52 -2.08 -8.68
CA GLU A 214 17.85 -1.94 -9.98
C GLU A 214 16.76 -0.87 -9.95
N GLY A 215 15.95 -0.81 -8.89
CA GLY A 215 14.91 0.20 -8.72
C GLY A 215 15.47 1.61 -8.68
N ASN A 216 16.57 1.83 -7.95
CA ASN A 216 17.25 3.13 -7.91
C ASN A 216 17.83 3.56 -9.27
N LEU A 217 18.24 2.61 -10.11
CA LEU A 217 18.87 2.90 -11.40
C LEU A 217 17.86 3.06 -12.54
N PHE A 218 16.80 2.26 -12.55
CA PHE A 218 15.92 2.13 -13.71
C PHE A 218 14.46 2.50 -13.46
N GLY A 219 13.97 2.40 -12.22
CA GLY A 219 12.57 2.62 -11.88
C GLY A 219 11.60 1.55 -12.44
N HIS A 220 10.40 1.47 -11.88
CA HIS A 220 9.43 0.43 -12.20
C HIS A 220 8.90 0.46 -13.63
N LEU A 221 8.80 1.63 -14.29
CA LEU A 221 8.31 1.70 -15.67
C LEU A 221 9.23 0.91 -16.61
N TYR A 222 10.55 1.10 -16.48
CA TYR A 222 11.52 0.38 -17.31
C TYR A 222 11.53 -1.10 -16.94
N LEU A 223 11.58 -1.41 -15.64
CA LEU A 223 11.62 -2.78 -15.16
C LEU A 223 10.36 -3.57 -15.57
N GLY A 224 9.18 -2.94 -15.48
CA GLY A 224 7.90 -3.50 -15.91
C GLY A 224 7.83 -3.69 -17.42
N THR A 225 8.29 -2.71 -18.21
CA THR A 225 8.37 -2.82 -19.67
C THR A 225 9.21 -4.04 -20.06
N LYS A 226 10.38 -4.19 -19.43
CA LYS A 226 11.26 -5.33 -19.67
C LYS A 226 10.64 -6.66 -19.24
N MET A 227 9.93 -6.70 -18.11
CA MET A 227 9.21 -7.90 -17.66
C MET A 227 8.17 -8.36 -18.69
N VAL A 228 7.42 -7.42 -19.29
CA VAL A 228 6.45 -7.71 -20.34
C VAL A 228 7.13 -8.21 -21.61
N GLU A 229 8.19 -7.54 -22.06
CA GLU A 229 8.93 -7.94 -23.27
C GLU A 229 9.57 -9.33 -23.12
N ASP A 230 10.29 -9.56 -22.03
CA ASP A 230 10.94 -10.84 -21.73
C ASP A 230 9.90 -11.97 -21.66
N CYS A 231 8.76 -11.74 -20.99
CA CYS A 231 7.69 -12.73 -20.89
C CYS A 231 7.02 -12.99 -22.25
N GLY A 232 6.75 -11.94 -23.02
CA GLY A 232 6.20 -12.05 -24.37
C GLY A 232 7.09 -12.88 -25.31
N GLU A 233 8.42 -12.70 -25.23
CA GLU A 233 9.37 -13.51 -26.00
C GLU A 233 9.35 -14.98 -25.55
N ARG A 234 9.39 -15.26 -24.24
CA ARG A 234 9.33 -16.63 -23.70
C ARG A 234 8.07 -17.37 -24.14
N MET A 235 6.93 -16.68 -24.17
CA MET A 235 5.63 -17.26 -24.53
C MET A 235 5.38 -17.31 -26.05
N GLY A 236 6.29 -16.78 -26.87
CA GLY A 236 6.09 -16.70 -28.32
C GLY A 236 4.88 -15.84 -28.71
N ALA A 237 4.58 -14.82 -27.92
CA ALA A 237 3.43 -13.94 -28.11
C ALA A 237 3.55 -13.09 -29.39
N ASP A 238 2.41 -12.61 -29.89
CA ASP A 238 2.39 -11.70 -31.02
C ASP A 238 3.18 -10.41 -30.72
N LYS A 239 4.09 -10.05 -31.62
CA LYS A 239 5.02 -8.93 -31.40
C LYS A 239 4.30 -7.58 -31.31
N ALA A 240 3.22 -7.38 -32.06
CA ALA A 240 2.47 -6.13 -32.01
C ALA A 240 1.75 -5.99 -30.67
N THR A 241 1.18 -7.08 -30.16
CA THR A 241 0.55 -7.16 -28.84
C THR A 241 1.55 -6.84 -27.72
N VAL A 242 2.73 -7.48 -27.74
CA VAL A 242 3.80 -7.21 -26.75
C VAL A 242 4.23 -5.75 -26.80
N MET A 243 4.44 -5.20 -27.99
CA MET A 243 4.86 -3.80 -28.17
C MET A 243 3.82 -2.80 -27.63
N HIS A 244 2.53 -3.04 -27.87
CA HIS A 244 1.46 -2.17 -27.37
C HIS A 244 1.36 -2.24 -25.84
N LEU A 245 1.39 -3.45 -25.28
CA LEU A 245 1.36 -3.64 -23.83
C LEU A 245 2.59 -3.01 -23.14
N ALA A 246 3.78 -3.22 -23.69
CA ALA A 246 5.02 -2.59 -23.24
C ALA A 246 4.94 -1.05 -23.32
N HIS A 247 4.34 -0.50 -24.38
CA HIS A 247 4.08 0.93 -24.47
C HIS A 247 3.17 1.41 -23.34
N ILE A 248 2.07 0.70 -23.02
CA ILE A 248 1.17 1.09 -21.93
C ILE A 248 1.97 1.19 -20.62
N VAL A 249 2.75 0.15 -20.28
CA VAL A 249 3.61 0.15 -19.10
C VAL A 249 4.61 1.30 -19.11
N ALA A 250 5.27 1.57 -20.24
CA ALA A 250 6.26 2.65 -20.36
C ALA A 250 5.68 4.07 -20.28
N SER A 251 4.35 4.22 -20.44
CA SER A 251 3.69 5.52 -20.59
C SER A 251 2.60 5.84 -19.58
N HIS A 252 2.23 4.90 -18.71
CA HIS A 252 1.05 5.04 -17.85
C HIS A 252 1.08 6.25 -16.89
N HIS A 253 2.26 6.75 -16.51
CA HIS A 253 2.37 8.03 -15.78
C HIS A 253 1.90 9.26 -16.59
N GLY A 254 1.60 9.12 -17.89
CA GLY A 254 0.96 10.12 -18.75
C GLY A 254 1.90 11.21 -19.25
N LYS A 255 2.76 11.74 -18.38
CA LYS A 255 3.67 12.84 -18.67
C LYS A 255 5.08 12.55 -18.19
N ARG A 256 6.07 13.08 -18.92
CA ARG A 256 7.49 12.97 -18.52
C ARG A 256 7.78 13.65 -17.19
N GLU A 257 7.08 14.74 -16.89
CA GLU A 257 7.18 15.44 -15.59
C GLU A 257 6.71 14.58 -14.40
N PHE A 258 5.88 13.56 -14.67
CA PHE A 258 5.44 12.57 -13.70
C PHE A 258 6.28 11.28 -13.75
N GLY A 259 7.36 11.25 -14.55
CA GLY A 259 8.28 10.11 -14.63
C GLY A 259 7.98 9.11 -15.75
N ALA A 260 7.04 9.40 -16.66
CA ALA A 260 6.80 8.55 -17.83
C ALA A 260 8.04 8.48 -18.74
N ILE A 261 8.40 7.29 -19.23
CA ILE A 261 9.51 7.11 -20.19
C ILE A 261 9.11 7.75 -21.53
N VAL A 262 7.90 7.46 -21.98
CA VAL A 262 7.24 8.05 -23.14
C VAL A 262 5.82 8.47 -22.76
N ILE A 263 5.20 9.35 -23.54
CA ILE A 263 3.81 9.75 -23.29
C ILE A 263 2.86 8.74 -23.93
N PRO A 264 1.60 8.60 -23.48
CA PRO A 264 0.61 7.76 -24.13
C PRO A 264 0.42 8.14 -25.62
N GLN A 265 0.55 7.18 -26.53
CA GLN A 265 0.37 7.39 -27.98
C GLN A 265 -0.74 6.52 -28.58
N THR A 266 -1.44 5.75 -27.76
CA THR A 266 -2.59 4.93 -28.14
C THR A 266 -3.78 5.26 -27.24
N THR A 267 -4.99 4.99 -27.73
CA THR A 267 -6.23 5.21 -26.96
C THR A 267 -6.20 4.42 -25.65
N GLU A 268 -5.76 3.16 -25.72
CA GLU A 268 -5.65 2.26 -24.58
C GLU A 268 -4.65 2.79 -23.55
N ALA A 269 -3.45 3.21 -23.98
CA ALA A 269 -2.45 3.77 -23.07
C ALA A 269 -2.93 5.06 -22.41
N TYR A 270 -3.67 5.90 -23.14
CA TYR A 270 -4.23 7.13 -22.59
C TYR A 270 -5.30 6.82 -21.53
N ILE A 271 -6.21 5.89 -21.81
CA ILE A 271 -7.23 5.47 -20.84
C ILE A 271 -6.59 4.89 -19.57
N VAL A 272 -5.60 4.00 -19.71
CA VAL A 272 -4.89 3.42 -18.55
C VAL A 272 -4.23 4.51 -17.72
N SER A 273 -3.58 5.48 -18.37
CA SER A 273 -2.93 6.61 -17.69
C SER A 273 -3.91 7.49 -16.92
N GLU A 274 -5.06 7.83 -17.50
CA GLU A 274 -6.07 8.64 -16.83
C GLU A 274 -6.74 7.88 -15.68
N LEU A 275 -6.97 6.56 -15.82
CA LEU A 275 -7.51 5.73 -14.75
C LEU A 275 -6.54 5.57 -13.58
N ASP A 276 -5.25 5.43 -13.85
CA ASP A 276 -4.20 5.37 -12.84
C ASP A 276 -4.17 6.68 -12.02
N MET A 277 -4.07 7.82 -12.73
CA MET A 277 -4.09 9.14 -12.11
C MET A 277 -5.37 9.39 -11.29
N LEU A 278 -6.53 9.01 -11.82
CA LEU A 278 -7.82 9.18 -11.15
C LEU A 278 -7.90 8.36 -9.86
N ASP A 279 -7.55 7.08 -9.91
CA ASP A 279 -7.60 6.19 -8.76
C ASP A 279 -6.68 6.66 -7.63
N ALA A 280 -5.45 7.05 -8.02
CA ALA A 280 -4.47 7.58 -7.10
C ALA A 280 -5.01 8.85 -6.42
N GLN A 281 -5.50 9.82 -7.20
CA GLN A 281 -6.05 11.08 -6.67
C GLN A 281 -7.23 10.84 -5.74
N LEU A 282 -8.22 10.06 -6.18
CA LEU A 282 -9.40 9.77 -5.36
C LEU A 282 -9.04 9.07 -4.06
N TYR A 283 -8.05 8.18 -4.05
CA TYR A 283 -7.61 7.53 -2.82
C TYR A 283 -7.16 8.55 -1.75
N VAL A 284 -6.46 9.61 -2.16
CA VAL A 284 -6.01 10.66 -1.22
C VAL A 284 -7.19 11.50 -0.73
N TYR A 285 -8.15 11.81 -1.59
CA TYR A 285 -9.38 12.51 -1.18
C TYR A 285 -10.23 11.66 -0.23
N GLU A 286 -10.44 10.38 -0.53
CA GLU A 286 -11.19 9.45 0.33
C GLU A 286 -10.56 9.36 1.72
N LYS A 287 -9.22 9.28 1.79
CA LYS A 287 -8.48 9.28 3.05
C LYS A 287 -8.66 10.57 3.85
N ALA A 288 -8.67 11.71 3.17
CA ALA A 288 -8.92 12.98 3.81
C ALA A 288 -10.37 13.11 4.31
N ASP A 289 -11.33 12.61 3.55
CA ASP A 289 -12.75 12.68 3.89
C ASP A 289 -13.08 11.85 5.15
N GLU A 290 -12.30 10.80 5.46
CA GLU A 290 -12.42 10.02 6.71
C GLU A 290 -12.17 10.87 7.98
N GLU A 291 -11.45 12.00 7.86
CA GLU A 291 -11.12 12.91 8.97
C GLU A 291 -12.13 14.05 9.12
N LEU A 292 -13.00 14.25 8.14
CA LEU A 292 -13.94 15.38 8.10
C LEU A 292 -15.25 15.07 8.84
N SER A 293 -15.74 16.07 9.56
CA SER A 293 -17.09 16.04 10.12
C SER A 293 -18.13 16.47 9.08
N SER A 294 -19.40 16.12 9.32
CA SER A 294 -20.51 16.53 8.46
C SER A 294 -20.53 18.05 8.24
N GLY A 295 -20.39 18.49 6.99
CA GLY A 295 -20.37 19.90 6.59
C GLY A 295 -18.97 20.53 6.53
N GLU A 296 -17.93 19.79 6.87
CA GLU A 296 -16.54 20.16 6.60
C GLU A 296 -16.14 19.72 5.19
N PHE A 297 -15.16 20.41 4.62
CA PHE A 297 -14.66 20.15 3.27
C PHE A 297 -13.14 20.19 3.28
N THR A 298 -12.53 19.44 2.37
CA THR A 298 -11.09 19.48 2.20
C THR A 298 -10.62 20.86 1.72
N ASN A 299 -9.38 21.22 2.06
CA ASN A 299 -8.77 22.49 1.65
C ASN A 299 -8.20 22.45 0.21
N GLY A 300 -8.44 21.37 -0.54
CA GLY A 300 -8.02 21.20 -1.93
C GLY A 300 -6.50 21.10 -2.17
N HIS A 301 -5.70 20.97 -1.10
CA HIS A 301 -4.24 20.96 -1.19
C HIS A 301 -3.64 19.59 -0.88
N TYR A 302 -4.10 18.55 -1.58
CA TYR A 302 -3.37 17.29 -1.60
C TYR A 302 -2.36 17.32 -2.74
N LYS A 303 -1.08 17.37 -2.39
CA LYS A 303 0.01 17.33 -3.37
C LYS A 303 0.13 15.89 -3.90
N PHE A 304 -0.14 15.74 -5.19
CA PHE A 304 0.31 14.64 -6.04
C PHE A 304 1.71 14.94 -6.59
#